data_AF-A0A2V9AZL4-F1
#
_entry.id   AF-A0A2V9AZL4-F1
#
_cell.length_a   1.000
_cell.length_b   1.000
_cell.length_c   1.000
_cell.angle_alpha   90.00
_cell.angle_beta   90.00
_cell.angle_gamma   90.00
#
_symmetry.space_group_name_H-M   'P 1'
#
loop_
_entity.id
_entity.type
_entity.pdbx_description
1 polymer ?
#
loop_
_entity_poly.entity_id
_entity_poly.type
_entity_poly.pdbx_seq_one_letter_code
_entity_poly.pdbx_strand_id
1 'polypeptide(L)'
;MGATAEEGRNSGANVIVATRGGTNSLHGTVFYYNRNTVYNANEWFNNLSGQPRPDLKLNQYGFDVGGPLVKNKTFFFGSFQNNLIKQTEPIAATGVGVFSAPGVYTALARSGMFRFVRGCINLVNGTCSTADPNNITRNSPRLVDASGNLLPGVAVCNGTTTGNCVDSYNIFANDPSGVGADASVIALINQTPLPNRRAEHRRIHLESAIQVHRPPLHGPRGPYLRPQRQCVRSLAAKHL
;
A
#
# COMPACT_ATOMS: atom_id res chain seq x y z
N MET A 1 -27.35 27.48 17.94
CA MET A 1 -26.60 26.92 16.81
C MET A 1 -27.44 25.80 16.22
N GLY A 2 -28.22 26.08 15.18
CA GLY A 2 -29.17 25.13 14.59
C GLY A 2 -28.77 24.80 13.16
N ALA A 3 -28.62 23.51 12.85
CA ALA A 3 -28.52 23.04 11.48
C ALA A 3 -29.81 23.38 10.73
N THR A 4 -29.67 23.83 9.49
CA THR A 4 -30.79 24.13 8.60
C THR A 4 -31.39 22.82 8.05
N ALA A 5 -32.65 22.85 7.61
CA ALA A 5 -33.38 21.63 7.23
C ALA A 5 -32.73 20.88 6.04
N GLU A 6 -31.94 21.57 5.22
CA GLU A 6 -31.11 21.00 4.14
C GLU A 6 -29.95 20.12 4.63
N GLU A 7 -29.56 20.22 5.90
CA GLU A 7 -28.39 19.51 6.48
C GLU A 7 -28.80 18.27 7.31
N GLY A 8 -30.11 18.00 7.45
CA GLY A 8 -30.71 17.15 8.49
C GLY A 8 -30.60 15.62 8.36
N ARG A 9 -29.64 15.07 7.60
CA ARG A 9 -29.48 13.59 7.48
C ARG A 9 -28.19 13.01 8.07
N ASN A 10 -27.25 13.84 8.50
CA ASN A 10 -26.04 13.39 9.19
C ASN A 10 -26.03 13.91 10.62
N SER A 11 -26.04 13.02 11.61
CA SER A 11 -25.88 13.35 13.04
C SER A 11 -24.45 13.78 13.43
N GLY A 12 -23.65 14.22 12.45
CA GLY A 12 -22.22 14.51 12.60
C GLY A 12 -21.76 15.58 11.61
N ALA A 13 -20.63 15.39 10.93
CA ALA A 13 -20.10 16.37 9.98
C ALA A 13 -20.91 16.43 8.68
N ASN A 14 -21.23 17.65 8.24
CA ASN A 14 -21.77 17.90 6.91
C ASN A 14 -20.62 18.29 5.97
N VAL A 15 -20.47 17.58 4.85
CA VAL A 15 -19.45 17.88 3.83
C VAL A 15 -20.16 18.46 2.61
N ILE A 16 -19.97 19.75 2.38
CA ILE A 16 -20.47 20.45 1.20
C ILE A 16 -19.36 20.50 0.15
N VAL A 17 -19.57 19.83 -0.98
CA VAL A 17 -18.69 19.95 -2.15
C VAL A 17 -19.33 20.93 -3.12
N ALA A 18 -18.78 22.14 -3.20
CA ALA A 18 -19.18 23.12 -4.21
C ALA A 18 -18.29 22.97 -5.45
N THR A 19 -18.87 22.62 -6.59
CA THR A 19 -18.17 22.60 -7.88
C THR A 19 -18.19 23.99 -8.53
N ARG A 20 -17.21 24.29 -9.40
CA ARG A 20 -17.16 25.57 -10.14
C ARG A 20 -18.44 25.76 -10.98
N GLY A 21 -19.04 26.94 -10.88
CA GLY A 21 -20.18 27.33 -11.71
C GLY A 21 -19.79 27.62 -13.16
N GLY A 22 -20.71 27.44 -14.10
CA GLY A 22 -20.49 27.74 -15.51
C GLY A 22 -20.29 29.24 -15.78
N THR A 23 -19.30 29.58 -16.61
CA THR A 23 -18.98 30.96 -17.00
C THR A 23 -19.25 31.20 -18.49
N ASN A 24 -19.48 32.45 -18.87
CA ASN A 24 -19.58 32.85 -20.29
C ASN A 24 -18.22 32.97 -21.00
N SER A 25 -17.12 32.87 -20.27
CA SER A 25 -15.77 32.81 -20.82
C SER A 25 -15.23 31.38 -20.73
N LEU A 26 -14.50 30.96 -21.76
CA LEU A 26 -13.71 29.73 -21.70
C LEU A 26 -12.57 29.96 -20.71
N HIS A 27 -12.44 29.07 -19.73
CA HIS A 27 -11.33 29.06 -18.79
C HIS A 27 -10.97 27.63 -18.45
N GLY A 28 -9.71 27.41 -18.07
CA GLY A 28 -9.26 26.12 -17.61
C GLY A 28 -7.99 26.28 -16.79
N THR A 29 -7.73 25.30 -15.94
CA THR A 29 -6.49 25.23 -15.18
C THR A 29 -5.83 23.88 -15.40
N VAL A 30 -4.50 23.88 -15.50
CA VAL A 30 -3.68 22.66 -15.55
C VAL A 30 -2.78 22.70 -14.33
N PHE A 31 -2.63 21.57 -13.66
CA PHE A 31 -1.74 21.46 -12.51
C PHE A 31 -0.87 20.22 -12.59
N TYR A 32 0.31 20.34 -12.02
CA TYR A 32 1.26 19.25 -11.86
C TYR A 32 1.88 19.35 -10.47
N TYR A 33 1.83 18.27 -9.71
CA TYR A 33 2.40 18.14 -8.38
C TYR A 33 3.35 16.94 -8.36
N ASN A 34 4.60 17.20 -8.02
CA ASN A 34 5.64 16.18 -7.85
C ASN A 34 6.15 16.17 -6.42
N ARG A 35 6.17 14.99 -5.82
CA ARG A 35 6.88 14.73 -4.57
C ARG A 35 7.80 13.54 -4.77
N ASN A 36 9.09 13.78 -4.64
CA ASN A 36 10.13 12.80 -4.88
C ASN A 36 10.99 12.62 -3.62
N THR A 37 11.58 11.45 -3.44
CA THR A 37 12.52 11.20 -2.35
C THR A 37 13.70 12.13 -2.39
N VAL A 38 14.21 12.47 -3.58
CA VAL A 38 15.37 13.34 -3.75
C VAL A 38 15.21 14.66 -2.97
N TYR A 39 13.97 15.16 -2.83
CA TYR A 39 13.66 16.42 -2.15
C TYR A 39 13.24 16.27 -0.68
N ASN A 40 13.12 15.05 -0.13
CA ASN A 40 12.65 14.81 1.24
C ASN A 40 13.78 14.28 2.14
N ALA A 41 13.87 14.71 3.39
CA ALA A 41 14.81 14.15 4.36
C ALA A 41 14.44 12.70 4.77
N ASN A 42 15.37 11.97 5.39
CA ASN A 42 15.07 10.67 6.00
C ASN A 42 14.45 10.88 7.39
N GLU A 43 13.58 9.96 7.80
CA GLU A 43 12.93 9.99 9.12
C GLU A 43 13.94 9.72 10.24
N TRP A 44 13.72 10.30 11.42
CA TRP A 44 14.62 10.17 12.58
C TRP A 44 14.91 8.71 12.95
N PHE A 45 13.88 7.88 13.05
CA PHE A 45 14.02 6.46 13.43
C PHE A 45 14.78 5.62 12.38
N ASN A 46 14.66 5.98 11.10
CA ASN A 46 15.42 5.34 10.03
C ASN A 46 16.91 5.70 10.14
N ASN A 47 17.23 6.96 10.43
CA ASN A 47 18.61 7.39 10.67
C ASN A 47 19.21 6.70 11.90
N LEU A 48 18.45 6.59 12.99
CA LEU A 48 18.86 5.90 14.21
C LEU A 48 19.15 4.41 13.96
N SER A 49 18.38 3.77 13.07
CA SER A 49 18.50 2.34 12.74
C SER A 49 19.44 2.05 11.55
N GLY A 50 20.13 3.07 11.02
CA GLY A 50 21.00 2.94 9.83
C GLY A 50 20.26 2.52 8.55
N GLN A 51 18.93 2.71 8.49
CA GLN A 51 18.10 2.28 7.37
C GLN A 51 18.08 3.33 6.25
N PRO A 52 18.21 2.91 4.98
CA PRO A 52 18.13 3.84 3.85
C PRO A 52 16.71 4.40 3.72
N ARG A 53 16.62 5.66 3.28
CA ARG A 53 15.35 6.37 3.07
C ARG A 53 14.43 5.56 2.12
N PRO A 54 13.16 5.33 2.48
CA PRO A 54 12.21 4.62 1.62
C PRO A 54 11.90 5.44 0.37
N ASP A 55 11.72 4.75 -0.77
CA ASP A 55 11.35 5.41 -2.02
C ASP A 55 9.87 5.83 -2.01
N LEU A 56 9.60 7.11 -2.26
CA LEU A 56 8.32 7.74 -2.49
C LEU A 56 8.44 8.68 -3.70
N LYS A 57 7.78 8.31 -4.80
CA LYS A 57 7.62 9.14 -6.00
C LYS A 57 6.14 9.28 -6.28
N LEU A 58 5.61 10.48 -6.06
CA LEU A 58 4.23 10.84 -6.25
C LEU A 58 4.16 11.88 -7.36
N ASN A 59 3.47 11.54 -8.44
CA ASN A 59 3.19 12.44 -9.55
C ASN A 59 1.68 12.57 -9.68
N GLN A 60 1.15 13.74 -9.37
CA GLN A 60 -0.26 14.06 -9.57
C GLN A 60 -0.37 15.10 -10.66
N TYR A 61 -1.22 14.86 -11.64
CA TYR A 61 -1.42 15.79 -12.73
C TYR A 61 -2.87 15.79 -13.13
N GLY A 62 -3.33 16.93 -13.59
CA GLY A 62 -4.71 17.08 -13.98
C GLY A 62 -4.96 18.39 -14.68
N PHE A 63 -6.17 18.48 -15.22
CA PHE A 63 -6.68 19.69 -15.80
C PHE A 63 -8.18 19.79 -15.55
N ASP A 64 -8.66 21.01 -15.54
CA ASP A 64 -10.06 21.35 -15.58
C ASP A 64 -10.30 22.39 -16.66
N VAL A 65 -11.45 22.28 -17.32
CA VAL A 65 -11.89 23.18 -18.38
C VAL A 65 -13.38 23.43 -18.24
N GLY A 66 -13.77 24.69 -18.36
CA GLY A 66 -15.15 25.12 -18.29
C GLY A 66 -15.45 26.27 -19.23
N GLY A 67 -16.68 26.34 -19.71
CA GLY A 67 -17.11 27.41 -20.60
C GLY A 67 -18.53 27.23 -21.14
N PRO A 68 -19.00 28.17 -21.98
CA PRO A 68 -20.33 28.07 -22.57
C PRO A 68 -20.33 27.13 -23.78
N LEU A 69 -21.24 26.15 -23.77
CA LEU A 69 -21.66 25.44 -24.98
C LEU A 69 -22.59 26.34 -25.83
N VAL A 70 -23.45 27.10 -25.15
CA VAL A 70 -24.29 28.17 -25.71
C VAL A 70 -24.21 29.35 -24.74
N LYS A 71 -23.70 30.50 -25.19
CA LYS A 71 -23.55 31.70 -24.36
C LYS A 71 -24.86 32.03 -23.64
N ASN A 72 -24.78 32.32 -22.34
CA ASN A 72 -25.91 32.60 -21.45
C ASN A 72 -26.94 31.46 -21.26
N LYS A 73 -26.74 30.26 -21.82
CA LYS A 73 -27.78 29.19 -21.82
C LYS A 73 -27.29 27.79 -21.46
N THR A 74 -26.08 27.40 -21.84
CA THR A 74 -25.57 26.05 -21.57
C THR A 74 -24.09 26.14 -21.33
N PHE A 75 -23.64 25.55 -20.23
CA PHE A 75 -22.24 25.54 -19.82
C PHE A 75 -21.76 24.09 -19.71
N PHE A 76 -20.50 23.85 -20.04
CA PHE A 76 -19.84 22.59 -19.81
C PHE A 76 -18.72 22.78 -18.79
N PHE A 77 -18.42 21.70 -18.07
CA PHE A 77 -17.27 21.57 -17.19
C PHE A 77 -16.72 20.15 -17.33
N GLY A 78 -15.41 20.03 -17.51
CA GLY A 78 -14.71 18.76 -17.53
C GLY A 78 -13.46 18.85 -16.65
N SER A 79 -13.23 17.84 -15.84
CA SER A 79 -12.00 17.70 -15.06
C SER A 79 -11.42 16.29 -15.21
N PHE A 80 -10.10 16.24 -15.20
CA PHE A 80 -9.32 15.02 -15.25
C PHE A 80 -8.17 15.14 -14.25
N GLN A 81 -7.97 14.11 -13.45
CA GLN A 81 -6.85 13.97 -12.54
C GLN A 81 -6.31 12.55 -12.60
N ASN A 82 -4.98 12.43 -12.61
CA ASN A 82 -4.28 11.17 -12.45
C ASN A 82 -3.23 11.28 -11.35
N ASN A 83 -3.18 10.26 -10.51
CA ASN A 83 -2.25 10.15 -9.40
C ASN A 83 -1.42 8.87 -9.60
N LEU A 84 -0.13 9.05 -9.92
CA LEU A 84 0.85 7.98 -10.03
C LEU A 84 1.68 7.94 -8.76
N ILE A 85 1.55 6.85 -8.01
CA ILE A 85 2.25 6.64 -6.73
C ILE A 85 3.19 5.45 -6.91
N LYS A 86 4.47 5.67 -6.62
CA LYS A 86 5.49 4.64 -6.49
C LYS A 86 6.08 4.74 -5.09
N GLN A 87 5.76 3.79 -4.25
CA GLN A 87 6.19 3.79 -2.85
C GLN A 87 6.80 2.45 -2.48
N THR A 88 7.90 2.50 -1.73
CA THR A 88 8.46 1.37 -1.00
C THR A 88 7.93 1.43 0.42
N GLU A 89 7.04 0.51 0.77
CA GLU A 89 6.64 0.31 2.15
C GLU A 89 7.73 -0.49 2.87
N PRO A 90 8.36 0.03 3.95
CA PRO A 90 9.23 -0.79 4.77
C PRO A 90 8.38 -1.85 5.48
N ILE A 91 8.64 -3.12 5.15
CA ILE A 91 8.02 -4.29 5.82
C ILE A 91 8.37 -4.34 7.33
N ALA A 92 9.27 -3.47 7.80
CA ALA A 92 9.69 -3.39 9.19
C ALA A 92 8.72 -2.61 10.12
N ALA A 93 7.68 -1.95 9.60
CA ALA A 93 6.73 -1.19 10.43
C ALA A 93 5.51 -2.00 10.91
N THR A 94 5.48 -3.30 10.63
CA THR A 94 4.36 -4.16 11.01
C THR A 94 4.79 -5.09 12.11
N GLY A 95 4.51 -4.64 13.33
CA GLY A 95 4.78 -5.37 14.56
C GLY A 95 4.19 -6.79 14.52
N VAL A 96 4.91 -7.70 15.15
CA VAL A 96 4.52 -9.09 15.41
C VAL A 96 3.08 -9.15 15.88
N GLY A 97 2.20 -9.67 15.02
CA GLY A 97 0.77 -9.81 15.26
C GLY A 97 0.07 -10.22 13.96
N VAL A 98 -1.08 -10.89 14.07
CA VAL A 98 -1.85 -11.61 13.04
C VAL A 98 -2.20 -10.80 11.76
N PHE A 99 -1.79 -9.53 11.65
CA PHE A 99 -2.28 -8.60 10.64
C PHE A 99 -1.22 -7.87 9.81
N SER A 100 0.06 -8.29 9.73
CA SER A 100 0.93 -7.75 8.66
C SER A 100 2.31 -8.40 8.44
N ALA A 101 2.82 -8.16 7.22
CA ALA A 101 3.82 -8.88 6.44
C ALA A 101 3.40 -10.33 6.09
N PRO A 102 2.97 -10.62 4.83
CA PRO A 102 3.02 -12.01 4.39
C PRO A 102 4.49 -12.43 4.50
N GLY A 103 4.77 -13.36 5.41
CA GLY A 103 6.08 -14.00 5.48
C GLY A 103 6.32 -14.67 4.13
N VAL A 104 7.05 -14.00 3.24
CA VAL A 104 7.41 -14.57 1.96
C VAL A 104 8.45 -15.65 2.19
N TYR A 105 8.24 -16.81 1.57
CA TYR A 105 9.17 -17.92 1.70
C TYR A 105 10.49 -17.57 1.02
N THR A 106 11.60 -17.79 1.73
CA THR A 106 12.95 -17.82 1.15
C THR A 106 13.02 -18.89 0.06
N ALA A 107 14.01 -18.80 -0.84
CA ALA A 107 14.19 -19.82 -1.88
C ALA A 107 14.25 -21.25 -1.31
N LEU A 108 14.91 -21.43 -0.15
CA LEU A 108 15.00 -22.72 0.53
C LEU A 108 13.66 -23.17 1.13
N ALA A 109 12.87 -22.26 1.68
CA ALA A 109 11.54 -22.61 2.18
C ALA A 109 10.57 -22.99 1.05
N ARG A 110 10.70 -22.39 -0.15
CA ARG A 110 9.94 -22.79 -1.34
C ARG A 110 10.28 -24.19 -1.83
N SER A 111 11.51 -24.64 -1.63
CA SER A 111 11.92 -26.03 -1.88
C SER A 111 11.60 -26.96 -0.70
N GLY A 112 10.78 -26.54 0.26
CA GLY A 112 10.34 -27.35 1.40
C GLY A 112 11.35 -27.47 2.54
N MET A 113 12.45 -26.71 2.52
CA MET A 113 13.42 -26.72 3.62
C MET A 113 13.11 -25.65 4.65
N PHE A 114 12.65 -26.08 5.82
CA PHE A 114 12.34 -25.22 6.95
C PHE A 114 13.45 -25.28 8.00
N ARG A 115 13.91 -24.12 8.44
CA ARG A 115 14.91 -24.01 9.50
C ARG A 115 14.26 -23.65 10.83
N PHE A 116 14.80 -24.19 11.91
CA PHE A 116 14.35 -23.90 13.27
C PHE A 116 15.53 -23.89 14.24
N VAL A 117 15.34 -23.19 15.37
CA VAL A 117 16.37 -23.10 16.42
C VAL A 117 16.11 -24.21 17.43
N ARG A 118 17.13 -25.01 17.74
CA ARG A 118 17.14 -25.98 18.83
C ARG A 118 17.81 -25.36 20.05
N GLY A 119 17.04 -25.06 21.09
CA GLY A 119 17.55 -24.36 22.27
C GLY A 119 17.60 -22.85 22.02
N CYS A 120 18.77 -22.23 22.13
CA CYS A 120 18.95 -20.82 21.81
C CYS A 120 20.28 -20.53 21.10
N ILE A 121 20.36 -19.33 20.52
CA ILE A 121 21.56 -18.81 19.86
C ILE A 121 21.84 -17.40 20.37
N ASN A 122 23.07 -17.14 20.79
CA ASN A 122 23.52 -15.80 21.21
C ASN A 122 24.68 -15.36 20.32
N LEU A 123 24.45 -14.35 19.47
CA LEU A 123 25.48 -13.86 18.55
C LEU A 123 26.52 -12.92 19.19
N VAL A 124 26.31 -12.52 20.45
CA VAL A 124 27.18 -11.56 21.16
C VAL A 124 28.18 -12.28 22.07
N ASN A 125 27.66 -13.18 22.91
CA ASN A 125 28.43 -13.85 23.97
C ASN A 125 28.68 -15.34 23.69
N GLY A 126 28.06 -15.93 22.65
CA GLY A 126 28.16 -17.35 22.32
C GLY A 126 27.49 -18.31 23.31
N THR A 127 27.20 -17.86 24.53
CA THR A 127 26.55 -18.64 25.59
C THR A 127 25.07 -18.30 25.74
N CYS A 128 24.28 -19.35 25.90
CA CYS A 128 22.85 -19.29 26.13
C CYS A 128 22.50 -19.11 27.61
N SER A 129 21.90 -17.97 27.98
CA SER A 129 21.39 -17.71 29.34
C SER A 129 19.92 -17.26 29.31
N THR A 130 19.06 -17.81 30.17
CA THR A 130 17.63 -17.44 30.24
C THR A 130 17.37 -15.97 30.57
N ALA A 131 18.39 -15.21 31.00
CA ALA A 131 18.30 -13.80 31.34
C ALA A 131 18.85 -12.84 30.25
N ASP A 132 19.49 -13.34 29.19
CA ASP A 132 20.09 -12.46 28.17
C ASP A 132 19.06 -12.08 27.09
N PRO A 133 18.72 -10.78 26.92
CA PRO A 133 17.79 -10.32 25.89
C PRO A 133 18.29 -10.54 24.46
N ASN A 134 19.58 -10.83 24.26
CA ASN A 134 20.15 -11.12 22.95
C ASN A 134 19.92 -12.56 22.48
N ASN A 135 19.42 -13.43 23.36
CA ASN A 135 19.15 -14.83 23.01
C ASN A 135 18.02 -14.95 22.00
N ILE A 136 18.32 -15.71 20.95
CA ILE A 136 17.38 -16.07 19.91
C ILE A 136 16.91 -17.50 20.18
N THR A 137 15.67 -17.64 20.65
CA THR A 137 15.00 -18.94 20.94
C THR A 137 14.02 -19.36 19.85
N ARG A 138 13.81 -18.49 18.86
CA ARG A 138 12.86 -18.69 17.75
C ARG A 138 13.52 -18.26 16.45
N ASN A 139 12.93 -18.67 15.32
CA ASN A 139 13.42 -18.21 14.02
C ASN A 139 13.41 -16.68 13.96
N SER A 140 14.55 -16.08 13.62
CA SER A 140 14.77 -14.64 13.68
C SER A 140 15.55 -14.17 12.45
N PRO A 141 15.17 -13.02 11.84
CA PRO A 141 15.94 -12.40 10.77
C PRO A 141 17.38 -12.08 11.17
N ARG A 142 17.68 -11.96 12.47
CA ARG A 142 19.03 -11.71 13.00
C ARG A 142 20.02 -12.84 12.71
N LEU A 143 19.56 -14.03 12.32
CA LEU A 143 20.40 -15.19 12.03
C LEU A 143 20.78 -15.29 10.55
N VAL A 144 20.17 -14.49 9.67
CA VAL A 144 20.33 -14.60 8.22
C VAL A 144 20.76 -13.29 7.57
N ASP A 145 21.47 -13.40 6.46
CA ASP A 145 21.76 -12.27 5.58
C ASP A 145 20.51 -11.85 4.78
N ALA A 146 20.65 -10.78 3.99
CA ALA A 146 19.57 -10.29 3.13
C ALA A 146 19.08 -11.32 2.09
N SER A 147 19.89 -12.33 1.77
CA SER A 147 19.61 -13.41 0.82
C SER A 147 18.98 -14.64 1.48
N GLY A 148 18.88 -14.68 2.82
CA GLY A 148 18.35 -15.81 3.59
C GLY A 148 19.37 -16.91 3.89
N ASN A 149 20.66 -16.67 3.68
CA ASN A 149 21.74 -17.55 4.13
C ASN A 149 22.05 -17.28 5.61
N LEU A 150 22.51 -18.28 6.35
CA LEU A 150 22.91 -18.08 7.73
C LEU A 150 24.14 -17.16 7.81
N LEU A 151 24.14 -16.24 8.77
CA LEU A 151 25.28 -15.38 9.02
C LEU A 151 26.49 -16.21 9.51
N PRO A 152 27.72 -15.78 9.22
CA PRO A 152 28.93 -16.41 9.77
C PRO A 152 28.87 -16.47 11.30
N GLY A 153 29.27 -17.61 11.88
CA GLY A 153 29.26 -17.83 13.33
C GLY A 153 27.95 -18.37 13.90
N VAL A 154 26.89 -18.50 13.10
CA VAL A 154 25.68 -19.21 13.52
C VAL A 154 25.95 -20.73 13.50
N ALA A 155 25.85 -21.37 14.67
CA ALA A 155 26.03 -22.81 14.80
C ALA A 155 24.89 -23.58 14.09
N VAL A 156 25.25 -24.60 13.31
CA VAL A 156 24.32 -25.50 12.62
C VAL A 156 24.33 -26.85 13.30
N CYS A 157 23.15 -27.43 13.53
CA CYS A 157 23.05 -28.73 14.16
C CYS A 157 23.62 -29.81 13.25
N ASN A 158 24.38 -30.73 13.83
CA ASN A 158 24.95 -31.88 13.14
C ASN A 158 24.98 -33.08 14.10
N GLY A 159 25.63 -34.18 13.71
CA GLY A 159 25.73 -35.38 14.55
C GLY A 159 26.42 -35.16 15.92
N THR A 160 27.17 -34.07 16.10
CA THR A 160 27.93 -33.76 17.32
C THR A 160 27.34 -32.56 18.07
N THR A 161 26.88 -31.54 17.35
CA THR A 161 26.21 -30.35 17.90
C THR A 161 24.70 -30.55 17.86
N THR A 162 24.11 -30.98 18.98
CA THR A 162 22.70 -31.36 19.06
C THR A 162 21.80 -30.30 19.71
N GLY A 163 22.38 -29.25 20.31
CA GLY A 163 21.67 -28.15 20.96
C GLY A 163 22.36 -26.80 20.77
N ASN A 164 21.60 -25.72 20.97
CA ASN A 164 21.98 -24.32 20.73
C ASN A 164 22.46 -24.04 19.29
N CYS A 165 21.70 -24.57 18.32
CA CYS A 165 22.06 -24.55 16.91
C CYS A 165 20.82 -24.41 16.03
N VAL A 166 21.03 -24.02 14.76
CA VAL A 166 20.00 -24.02 13.72
C VAL A 166 19.96 -25.39 13.08
N ASP A 167 18.79 -26.00 13.08
CA ASP A 167 18.53 -27.26 12.39
C ASP A 167 17.61 -27.01 11.19
N SER A 168 17.55 -27.98 10.27
CA SER A 168 16.73 -27.89 9.06
C SER A 168 15.96 -29.18 8.80
N TYR A 169 14.68 -29.03 8.46
CA TYR A 169 13.80 -30.12 8.07
C TYR A 169 13.31 -29.90 6.64
N ASN A 170 13.53 -30.90 5.77
CA ASN A 170 12.99 -30.88 4.42
C ASN A 170 11.69 -31.70 4.39
N ILE A 171 10.55 -31.03 4.21
CA ILE A 171 9.23 -31.68 4.25
C ILE A 171 9.00 -32.62 3.06
N PHE A 172 9.62 -32.36 1.90
CA PHE A 172 9.41 -33.16 0.69
C PHE A 172 10.39 -34.34 0.62
N ALA A 173 11.62 -34.17 1.13
CA ALA A 173 12.57 -35.27 1.22
C ALA A 173 12.22 -36.29 2.32
N ASN A 174 11.48 -35.86 3.35
CA ASN A 174 11.01 -36.71 4.44
C ASN A 174 9.53 -37.08 4.31
N ASP A 175 8.96 -37.01 3.10
CA ASP A 175 7.58 -37.45 2.83
C ASP A 175 7.56 -38.98 2.64
N PRO A 176 6.98 -39.75 3.58
CA PRO A 176 6.92 -41.21 3.46
C PRO A 176 6.06 -41.67 2.28
N SER A 177 5.11 -40.84 1.85
CA SER A 177 4.19 -41.16 0.75
C SER A 177 4.75 -40.75 -0.61
N GLY A 178 5.85 -40.00 -0.66
CA GLY A 178 6.52 -39.56 -1.90
C GLY A 178 5.64 -38.72 -2.83
N VAL A 179 4.55 -38.13 -2.31
CA VAL A 179 3.61 -37.31 -3.08
C VAL A 179 4.26 -35.97 -3.43
N GLY A 180 5.13 -35.47 -2.54
CA GLY A 180 5.83 -34.22 -2.72
C GLY A 180 4.90 -33.01 -2.65
N ALA A 181 5.35 -31.91 -3.23
CA ALA A 181 4.66 -30.64 -3.19
C ALA A 181 3.58 -30.54 -4.29
N ASP A 182 2.38 -30.09 -3.95
CA ASP A 182 1.34 -29.82 -4.94
C ASP A 182 1.79 -28.75 -5.96
N ALA A 183 1.68 -29.06 -7.25
CA ALA A 183 2.17 -28.20 -8.32
C ALA A 183 1.44 -26.85 -8.40
N SER A 184 0.14 -26.81 -8.06
CA SER A 184 -0.65 -25.58 -8.06
C SER A 184 -0.27 -24.67 -6.89
N VAL A 185 0.02 -25.26 -5.73
CA VAL A 185 0.52 -24.55 -4.55
C VAL A 185 1.92 -24.00 -4.79
N ILE A 186 2.84 -24.78 -5.38
CA ILE A 186 4.18 -24.29 -5.75
C ILE A 186 4.07 -23.14 -6.77
N ALA A 187 3.22 -23.28 -7.78
CA ALA A 187 3.02 -22.24 -8.79
C ALA A 187 2.57 -20.92 -8.15
N LEU A 188 1.65 -20.99 -7.17
CA LEU A 188 1.21 -19.82 -6.41
C LEU A 188 2.33 -19.24 -5.53
N ILE A 189 3.08 -20.08 -4.82
CA ILE A 189 4.20 -19.66 -3.97
C ILE A 189 5.29 -18.98 -4.80
N ASN A 190 5.58 -19.48 -6.00
CA ASN A 190 6.61 -18.93 -6.88
C ASN A 190 6.25 -17.56 -7.46
N GLN A 191 4.96 -17.20 -7.52
CA GLN A 191 4.52 -15.85 -7.91
C GLN A 191 4.83 -14.80 -6.83
N THR A 192 5.07 -15.22 -5.59
CA THR A 192 5.45 -14.28 -4.53
C THR A 192 6.89 -13.78 -4.72
N PRO A 193 7.19 -12.50 -4.42
CA PRO A 193 8.55 -12.00 -4.46
C PRO A 193 9.42 -12.66 -3.38
N LEU A 194 10.72 -12.78 -3.64
CA LEU A 194 11.68 -13.25 -2.63
C LEU A 194 11.79 -12.23 -1.48
N PRO A 195 12.10 -12.67 -0.25
CA PRO A 195 12.41 -11.76 0.85
C PRO A 195 13.43 -10.71 0.45
N ASN A 196 13.26 -9.47 0.93
CA ASN A 196 14.18 -8.35 0.70
C ASN A 196 14.34 -7.90 -0.76
N ARG A 197 13.61 -8.49 -1.73
CA ARG A 197 13.37 -7.81 -3.00
C ARG A 197 12.35 -6.71 -2.75
N ARG A 198 12.81 -5.45 -2.77
CA ARG A 198 11.97 -4.25 -2.74
C ARG A 198 11.10 -4.25 -4.00
N ALA A 199 10.01 -5.01 -3.98
CA ALA A 199 9.00 -4.94 -5.02
C ALA A 199 8.31 -3.59 -4.87
N GLU A 200 8.68 -2.66 -5.75
CA GLU A 200 8.08 -1.34 -5.89
C GLU A 200 6.58 -1.52 -6.13
N HIS A 201 5.74 -1.11 -5.18
CA HIS A 201 4.30 -1.08 -5.40
C HIS A 201 3.96 0.18 -6.21
N ARG A 202 3.44 -0.02 -7.43
CA ARG A 202 2.89 1.04 -8.26
C ARG A 202 1.38 1.08 -8.05
N ARG A 203 0.87 2.18 -7.50
CA ARG A 203 -0.57 2.45 -7.42
C ARG A 203 -0.94 3.55 -8.41
N ILE A 204 -1.99 3.34 -9.20
CA ILE A 204 -2.52 4.31 -10.15
C ILE A 204 -3.96 4.65 -9.71
N HIS A 205 -4.24 5.93 -9.50
CA HIS A 205 -5.59 6.42 -9.21
C HIS A 205 -5.99 7.46 -10.25
N LEU A 206 -7.06 7.16 -10.99
CA LEU A 206 -7.60 8.03 -12.04
C LEU A 206 -8.97 8.57 -11.62
N GLU A 207 -9.17 9.88 -11.74
CA GLU A 207 -10.45 10.54 -11.48
C GLU A 207 -10.82 11.43 -12.66
N SER A 208 -12.05 11.29 -13.16
CA SER A 208 -12.56 12.10 -14.27
C SER A 208 -14.02 12.47 -14.02
N ALA A 209 -14.39 13.72 -14.26
CA ALA A 209 -15.77 14.19 -14.16
C ALA A 209 -16.12 15.08 -15.35
N ILE A 210 -17.31 14.89 -15.92
CA ILE A 210 -17.86 15.73 -16.99
C ILE A 210 -19.27 16.12 -16.57
N GLN A 211 -19.54 17.43 -16.56
CA GLN A 211 -20.83 17.99 -16.18
C GLN A 211 -21.29 19.00 -17.24
N VAL A 212 -22.56 18.89 -17.64
CA VAL A 212 -23.22 19.85 -18.53
C VAL A 212 -24.37 20.47 -17.75
N HIS A 213 -24.38 21.80 -17.64
CA HIS A 213 -25.39 22.54 -16.89
C HIS A 213 -26.17 23.47 -17.80
N ARG A 214 -27.50 23.41 -17.71
CA ARG A 214 -28.43 24.37 -18.32
C ARG A 214 -29.15 25.14 -17.21
N PRO A 215 -28.89 26.44 -17.01
CA PRO A 215 -29.72 27.24 -16.10
C PRO A 215 -31.18 27.25 -16.57
N PRO A 216 -32.15 27.34 -15.64
CA PRO A 216 -33.56 27.41 -15.98
C PRO A 216 -33.85 28.69 -16.79
N LEU A 217 -34.52 28.52 -17.93
CA LEU A 217 -35.04 29.63 -18.72
C LEU A 217 -36.06 30.40 -17.85
N HIS A 218 -35.80 31.69 -17.61
CA HIS A 218 -36.77 32.56 -16.97
C HIS A 218 -37.99 32.75 -17.89
N GLY A 219 -39.08 32.04 -17.59
CA GLY A 219 -40.46 32.40 -17.95
C GLY A 219 -41.20 32.86 -16.68
N PRO A 220 -42.28 33.66 -16.80
CA PRO A 220 -42.81 34.47 -15.71
C PRO A 220 -43.25 33.65 -14.49
N ARG A 221 -43.06 34.26 -13.33
CA ARG A 221 -43.22 33.73 -11.97
C ARG A 221 -44.55 32.97 -11.79
N GLY A 222 -44.46 31.70 -11.37
CA GLY A 222 -45.58 30.90 -10.86
C GLY A 222 -45.12 30.04 -9.67
N PRO A 223 -45.92 29.87 -8.61
CA PRO A 223 -45.44 29.42 -7.31
C PRO A 223 -45.44 27.89 -7.20
N TYR A 224 -44.53 27.19 -7.87
CA TYR A 224 -44.28 25.76 -7.58
C TYR A 224 -42.81 25.40 -7.86
N LEU A 225 -41.98 25.45 -6.82
CA LEU A 225 -40.64 24.87 -6.82
C LEU A 225 -40.75 23.33 -6.83
N ARG A 226 -40.59 22.70 -8.00
CA ARG A 226 -40.30 21.27 -8.08
C ARG A 226 -38.78 21.03 -7.96
N PRO A 227 -38.34 19.99 -7.23
CA PRO A 227 -36.92 19.68 -7.07
C PRO A 227 -36.34 19.21 -8.42
N GLN A 228 -35.37 19.98 -8.94
CA GLN A 228 -34.66 19.68 -10.19
C GLN A 228 -33.74 18.46 -9.99
N ARG A 229 -33.98 17.39 -10.74
CA ARG A 229 -33.08 16.25 -10.84
C ARG A 229 -31.82 16.67 -11.60
N GLN A 230 -30.71 16.89 -10.88
CA GLN A 230 -29.38 16.94 -11.50
C GLN A 230 -29.02 15.52 -11.96
N CYS A 231 -28.97 15.27 -13.27
CA CYS A 231 -28.34 14.06 -13.80
C CYS A 231 -26.82 14.20 -13.69
N VAL A 232 -26.28 13.87 -12.52
CA VAL A 232 -24.83 13.72 -12.31
C VAL A 232 -24.46 12.29 -12.71
N ARG A 233 -23.85 12.10 -13.88
CA ARG A 233 -23.12 10.86 -14.18
C ARG A 233 -21.67 11.07 -13.75
N SER A 234 -21.39 10.76 -12.49
CA SER A 234 -20.01 10.57 -12.02
C SER A 234 -19.58 9.17 -12.45
N LEU A 235 -18.61 9.07 -13.36
CA LEU A 235 -18.00 7.80 -13.77
C LEU A 235 -16.64 7.71 -13.07
N ALA A 236 -16.64 7.28 -11.81
CA ALA A 236 -15.42 6.93 -11.09
C ALA A 236 -14.97 5.52 -11.51
N ALA A 237 -14.03 5.42 -12.45
CA ALA A 237 -13.43 4.14 -12.82
C ALA A 237 -12.26 3.82 -11.87
N LYS A 238 -12.52 3.01 -10.84
CA LYS A 238 -11.48 2.33 -10.04
C LYS A 238 -11.04 1.08 -10.79
N HIS A 239 -9.84 1.09 -11.40
CA HIS A 239 -9.18 -0.15 -11.82
C HIS A 239 -8.22 -0.61 -10.72
N LEU A 240 -8.36 -1.90 -10.36
CA LEU A 240 -7.62 -2.65 -9.35
C LEU A 240 -6.18 -2.94 -9.79
#